data_AF-A0A6G1IJN3-F1
#
_entry.id   AF-A0A6G1IJN3-F1
#
_cell.length_a   1.000
_cell.length_b   1.000
_cell.length_c   1.000
_cell.angle_alpha   90.00
_cell.angle_beta   90.00
_cell.angle_gamma   90.00
#
_symmetry.space_group_name_H-M   'P 1'
#
loop_
_entity.id
_entity.type
_entity.pdbx_description
1 polymer ?
#
loop_
_entity_poly.entity_id
_entity_poly.type
_entity_poly.pdbx_seq_one_letter_code
_entity_poly.pdbx_strand_id
1 'polypeptide(L)'
;MEVFRHNSEKIGVKFEELTRSTCQSPWYSPFTSLPSNLVPFDTVPPDLYPTPAQRRLPHHPFIDLLPFLWIRERAITLDRLDPPAFDRCELKADILNNGMICWKPRAGREGLPWDRRSWEIQPWF
;
A
#
# COMPACT_ATOMS: atom_id res chain seq x y z
N MET A 1 -11.83 -5.18 -1.92
CA MET A 1 -11.07 -5.52 -3.15
C MET A 1 -11.05 -4.39 -4.18
N GLU A 2 -12.19 -3.82 -4.58
CA GLU A 2 -12.26 -2.73 -5.58
C GLU A 2 -11.35 -1.54 -5.24
N VAL A 3 -11.30 -1.11 -3.98
CA VAL A 3 -10.49 0.03 -3.51
C VAL A 3 -8.98 -0.21 -3.67
N PHE A 4 -8.53 -1.45 -3.45
CA PHE A 4 -7.12 -1.83 -3.59
C PHE A 4 -6.69 -1.90 -5.06
N ARG A 5 -7.61 -2.27 -5.98
CA ARG A 5 -7.38 -2.21 -7.42
C ARG A 5 -7.15 -0.78 -7.90
N HIS A 6 -7.98 0.16 -7.46
CA HIS A 6 -7.81 1.58 -7.82
C HIS A 6 -6.45 2.13 -7.34
N ASN A 7 -6.03 1.79 -6.12
CA ASN A 7 -4.73 2.22 -5.61
C ASN A 7 -3.56 1.54 -6.34
N SER A 8 -3.71 0.28 -6.77
CA SER A 8 -2.64 -0.42 -7.52
C SER A 8 -2.38 0.22 -8.88
N GLU A 9 -3.45 0.64 -9.57
CA GLU A 9 -3.35 1.38 -10.83
C GLU A 9 -2.62 2.72 -10.66
N LYS A 10 -2.88 3.45 -9.56
CA LYS A 10 -2.20 4.72 -9.25
C LYS A 10 -0.70 4.57 -9.00
N ILE A 11 -0.24 3.39 -8.58
CA ILE A 11 1.17 3.09 -8.36
C ILE A 11 1.76 2.21 -9.48
N GLY A 12 1.06 2.07 -10.62
CA GLY A 12 1.57 1.36 -11.79
C GLY A 12 1.74 -0.16 -11.64
N VAL A 13 1.08 -0.79 -10.65
CA VAL A 13 1.13 -2.24 -10.43
C VAL A 13 -0.15 -2.88 -10.95
N LYS A 14 -0.01 -3.93 -11.78
CA LYS A 14 -1.19 -4.67 -12.24
C LYS A 14 -1.77 -5.46 -11.09
N PHE A 15 -3.09 -5.40 -10.94
CA PHE A 15 -3.75 -6.03 -9.80
C PHE A 15 -3.49 -7.54 -9.71
N GLU A 16 -3.34 -8.20 -10.86
CA GLU A 16 -3.05 -9.63 -10.98
C GLU A 16 -1.68 -9.99 -10.40
N GLU A 17 -0.71 -9.07 -10.47
CA GLU A 17 0.65 -9.28 -9.94
C GLU A 17 0.66 -9.35 -8.41
N LEU A 18 -0.27 -8.68 -7.73
CA LEU A 18 -0.40 -8.66 -6.27
C LEU A 18 -0.77 -10.02 -5.64
N THR A 19 -1.16 -10.99 -6.48
CA THR A 19 -1.41 -12.37 -6.05
C THR A 19 -0.12 -13.17 -5.88
N ARG A 20 0.98 -12.73 -6.50
CA ARG A 20 2.26 -13.44 -6.49
C ARG A 20 3.03 -13.10 -5.22
N SER A 21 3.36 -14.09 -4.41
CA SER A 21 4.17 -13.90 -3.19
C SER A 21 5.55 -13.27 -3.46
N THR A 22 6.08 -13.44 -4.68
CA THR A 22 7.35 -12.88 -5.14
C THR A 22 7.23 -11.51 -5.80
N CYS A 23 6.03 -10.92 -5.85
CA CYS A 23 5.84 -9.57 -6.36
C CYS A 23 6.59 -8.56 -5.49
N GLN A 24 7.32 -7.65 -6.15
CA GLN A 24 8.14 -6.65 -5.50
C GLN A 24 7.53 -5.27 -5.73
N SER A 25 7.54 -4.42 -4.69
CA SER A 25 7.07 -3.04 -4.81
C SER A 25 7.77 -2.27 -5.93
N PRO A 26 7.03 -1.47 -6.73
CA PRO A 26 7.62 -0.60 -7.74
C PRO A 26 8.48 0.52 -7.15
N TRP A 27 8.30 0.80 -5.84
CA TRP A 27 9.04 1.82 -5.13
C TRP A 27 10.41 1.33 -4.65
N TYR A 28 10.55 0.01 -4.46
CA TYR A 28 11.79 -0.56 -3.99
C TYR A 28 12.86 -0.50 -5.07
N SER A 29 13.95 0.19 -4.77
CA SER A 29 15.08 0.36 -5.68
C SER A 29 16.38 0.10 -4.91
N PRO A 30 16.94 -1.13 -4.96
CA PRO A 30 18.14 -1.49 -4.21
C PRO A 30 19.40 -0.76 -4.69
N PHE A 31 19.38 -0.22 -5.90
CA PHE A 31 20.50 0.47 -6.53
C PHE A 31 20.03 1.86 -7.00
N THR A 32 20.82 2.90 -6.74
CA THR A 32 20.58 4.30 -7.18
C THR A 32 20.54 4.50 -8.70
N SER A 33 20.68 3.44 -9.50
CA SER A 33 20.43 3.48 -10.94
C SER A 33 18.96 3.79 -11.20
N LEU A 34 18.66 4.79 -12.04
CA LEU A 34 17.31 5.13 -12.46
C LEU A 34 16.51 3.87 -12.80
N PRO A 35 15.43 3.55 -12.08
CA PRO A 35 14.56 2.46 -12.46
C PRO A 35 13.96 2.77 -13.83
N SER A 36 14.05 1.82 -14.75
CA SER A 36 13.49 1.93 -16.11
C SER A 36 11.95 2.08 -16.14
N ASN A 37 11.29 1.87 -15.00
CA ASN A 37 9.83 1.85 -14.86
C ASN A 37 9.32 2.78 -13.73
N LEU A 38 10.00 3.90 -13.47
CA LEU A 38 9.51 4.85 -12.45
C LEU A 38 8.11 5.35 -12.81
N VAL A 39 7.15 5.10 -11.92
CA VAL A 39 5.84 5.76 -11.99
C VAL A 39 6.07 7.25 -11.84
N PRO A 40 5.61 8.10 -12.78
CA PRO A 40 5.75 9.54 -12.66
C PRO A 40 5.06 10.02 -11.38
N PHE A 41 5.81 10.65 -10.47
CA PHE A 41 5.32 11.10 -9.15
C PHE A 41 4.11 12.05 -9.27
N ASP A 42 4.07 12.80 -10.35
CA ASP A 42 3.01 13.70 -10.77
C ASP A 42 1.68 13.01 -11.06
N THR A 43 1.67 11.69 -11.28
CA THR A 43 0.44 10.89 -11.48
C THR A 43 -0.03 10.17 -10.22
N VAL A 44 0.77 10.19 -9.15
CA VAL A 44 0.53 9.46 -7.90
C VAL A 44 -0.10 10.40 -6.87
N PRO A 45 -1.23 10.02 -6.24
CA PRO A 45 -1.81 10.81 -5.15
C PRO A 45 -0.84 10.97 -3.97
N PRO A 46 -0.79 12.13 -3.28
CA PRO A 46 0.17 12.39 -2.20
C PRO A 46 0.14 11.35 -1.06
N ASP A 47 -1.04 10.87 -0.68
CA ASP A 47 -1.21 9.85 0.37
C ASP A 47 -0.71 8.45 -0.08
N LEU A 48 -0.38 8.26 -1.36
CA LEU A 48 0.28 7.08 -1.93
C LEU A 48 1.75 7.31 -2.30
N TYR A 49 2.33 8.47 -1.97
CA TYR A 49 3.76 8.69 -2.19
C TYR A 49 4.61 7.66 -1.45
N PRO A 50 5.71 7.20 -2.06
CA PRO A 50 6.61 6.24 -1.43
C PRO A 50 7.31 6.85 -0.22
N THR A 51 7.30 6.11 0.87
CA THR A 51 8.01 6.41 2.09
C THR A 51 9.49 5.99 1.99
N PRO A 52 10.35 6.47 2.90
CA PRO A 52 11.74 6.06 2.95
C PRO A 52 11.95 4.53 3.07
N ALA A 53 11.15 3.83 3.89
CA ALA A 53 11.19 2.37 4.01
C ALA A 53 10.82 1.69 2.68
N GLN A 54 9.78 2.14 1.99
CA GLN A 54 9.38 1.56 0.70
C GLN A 54 10.50 1.63 -0.35
N ARG A 55 11.30 2.70 -0.35
CA ARG A 55 12.41 2.84 -1.29
C ARG A 55 13.60 1.92 -0.98
N ARG A 56 13.86 1.70 0.32
CA ARG A 56 15.10 1.05 0.79
C ARG A 56 14.96 -0.41 1.16
N LEU A 57 13.78 -0.85 1.57
CA LEU A 57 13.56 -2.18 2.11
C LEU A 57 12.75 -3.02 1.12
N PRO A 58 13.18 -4.24 0.77
CA PRO A 58 12.42 -5.07 -0.14
C PRO A 58 11.09 -5.48 0.52
N HIS A 59 9.96 -5.29 -0.15
CA HIS A 59 8.64 -5.63 0.37
C HIS A 59 7.63 -5.89 -0.75
N HIS A 60 6.53 -6.55 -0.38
CA HIS A 60 5.42 -6.84 -1.29
C HIS A 60 4.54 -5.59 -1.48
N PRO A 61 4.09 -5.26 -2.71
CA PRO A 61 3.37 -4.01 -2.99
C PRO A 61 1.97 -3.90 -2.36
N PHE A 62 1.46 -4.96 -1.73
CA PHE A 62 0.17 -4.93 -1.01
C PHE A 62 0.14 -3.81 0.05
N ILE A 63 1.24 -3.60 0.77
CA ILE A 63 1.33 -2.54 1.78
C ILE A 63 1.23 -1.16 1.13
N ASP A 64 1.71 -1.00 -0.11
CA ASP A 64 1.73 0.27 -0.85
C ASP A 64 0.34 0.78 -1.21
N LEU A 65 -0.66 -0.11 -1.16
CA LEU A 65 -2.06 0.21 -1.49
C LEU A 65 -2.77 0.95 -0.36
N LEU A 66 -2.16 1.06 0.82
CA LEU A 66 -2.74 1.76 1.97
C LEU A 66 -2.44 3.26 1.88
N PRO A 67 -3.43 4.17 1.93
CA PRO A 67 -3.20 5.61 1.87
C PRO A 67 -2.65 6.20 3.18
N PHE A 68 -1.98 5.39 4.01
CA PHE A 68 -1.46 5.77 5.31
C PHE A 68 0.06 5.68 5.32
N LEU A 69 0.73 6.77 4.94
CA LEU A 69 2.19 6.88 4.91
C LEU A 69 2.87 6.27 6.16
N TRP A 70 2.35 6.59 7.35
CA TRP A 70 2.91 6.13 8.62
C TRP A 70 2.69 4.64 8.90
N ILE A 71 1.56 4.06 8.45
CA ILE A 71 1.31 2.61 8.56
C ILE A 71 2.27 1.89 7.63
N ARG A 72 2.41 2.35 6.38
CA ARG A 72 3.31 1.75 5.38
C ARG A 72 4.76 1.72 5.85
N GLU A 73 5.27 2.87 6.30
CA GLU A 73 6.64 2.99 6.83
C GLU A 73 6.89 1.99 7.97
N ARG A 74 5.96 1.91 8.93
CA ARG A 74 6.10 1.03 10.10
C ARG A 74 5.94 -0.44 9.76
N ALA A 75 4.92 -0.81 9.00
CA ALA A 75 4.67 -2.20 8.63
C ALA A 75 5.87 -2.79 7.88
N ILE A 76 6.44 -2.05 6.92
CA ILE A 76 7.63 -2.49 6.18
C ILE A 76 8.85 -2.60 7.10
N THR A 77 9.08 -1.62 7.96
CA THR A 77 10.23 -1.65 8.89
C THR A 77 10.12 -2.83 9.86
N LEU A 78 8.92 -3.08 10.40
CA LEU A 78 8.66 -4.14 11.37
C LEU A 78 8.64 -5.55 10.75
N ASP A 79 8.24 -5.68 9.48
CA ASP A 79 8.34 -6.93 8.70
C ASP A 79 9.80 -7.32 8.38
N ARG A 80 10.77 -6.41 8.59
CA ARG A 80 12.21 -6.68 8.40
C ARG A 80 12.94 -7.12 9.67
N LEU A 81 12.29 -7.10 10.82
CA LEU A 81 12.90 -7.59 12.05
C LEU A 81 13.10 -9.11 12.00
N ASP A 82 14.02 -9.61 12.82
CA ASP A 82 14.26 -11.04 12.99
C ASP A 82 14.13 -11.39 14.49
N PRO A 83 13.01 -12.00 14.93
CA PRO A 83 11.84 -12.35 14.12
C PRO A 83 10.99 -11.12 13.73
N PRO A 84 10.15 -11.21 12.67
CA PRO A 84 9.20 -10.16 12.30
C PRO A 84 8.24 -9.86 13.46
N ALA A 85 7.84 -8.59 13.62
CA ALA A 85 6.97 -8.19 14.74
C ALA A 85 5.49 -8.64 14.57
N PHE A 86 5.09 -9.08 13.37
CA PHE A 86 3.75 -9.54 13.04
C PHE A 86 3.79 -10.50 11.84
N ASP A 87 2.73 -11.29 11.65
CA ASP A 87 2.55 -12.10 10.45
C ASP A 87 1.95 -11.25 9.32
N ARG A 88 2.71 -11.08 8.24
CA ARG A 88 2.28 -10.27 7.08
C ARG A 88 1.06 -10.84 6.35
N CYS A 89 0.91 -12.17 6.31
CA CYS A 89 -0.23 -12.83 5.69
C CYS A 89 -1.49 -12.63 6.53
N GLU A 90 -1.38 -12.69 7.86
CA GLU A 90 -2.48 -12.39 8.79
C GLU A 90 -2.91 -10.93 8.67
N LEU A 91 -1.98 -9.98 8.74
CA LEU A 91 -2.27 -8.55 8.54
C LEU A 91 -3.01 -8.31 7.20
N LYS A 92 -2.56 -8.96 6.13
CA LYS A 92 -3.23 -8.88 4.82
C LYS A 92 -4.65 -9.44 4.89
N ALA A 93 -4.84 -10.58 5.55
CA ALA A 93 -6.17 -11.18 5.72
C ALA A 93 -7.09 -10.23 6.50
N ASP A 94 -6.64 -9.66 7.61
CA ASP A 94 -7.44 -8.76 8.45
C ASP A 94 -7.87 -7.49 7.70
N ILE A 95 -6.94 -6.87 6.95
CA ILE A 95 -7.23 -5.73 6.09
C ILE A 95 -8.30 -6.08 5.04
N LEU A 96 -8.19 -7.27 4.42
CA LEU A 96 -9.13 -7.72 3.40
C LEU A 96 -10.49 -8.15 3.98
N ASN A 97 -10.51 -8.65 5.21
CA ASN A 97 -11.69 -9.08 5.97
C ASN A 97 -12.36 -7.91 6.70
N ASN A 98 -12.42 -6.74 6.06
CA ASN A 98 -13.07 -5.53 6.58
C ASN A 98 -12.41 -4.89 7.81
N GLY A 99 -11.18 -5.25 8.19
CA GLY A 99 -10.45 -4.54 9.26
C GLY A 99 -10.20 -3.07 8.90
N MET A 100 -10.11 -2.77 7.61
CA MET A 100 -10.08 -1.42 7.07
C MET A 100 -11.16 -1.24 6.00
N ILE A 101 -12.01 -0.23 6.17
CA ILE A 101 -13.15 0.05 5.30
C ILE A 101 -12.96 1.41 4.65
N CYS A 102 -12.90 1.45 3.32
CA CYS A 102 -13.02 2.70 2.58
C CYS A 102 -14.49 3.01 2.32
N TRP A 103 -15.00 4.09 2.89
CA TRP A 103 -16.35 4.56 2.66
C TRP A 103 -16.45 5.23 1.30
N LYS A 104 -17.45 4.80 0.50
CA LYS A 104 -17.82 5.48 -0.74
C LYS A 104 -18.47 6.84 -0.43
N PRO A 105 -18.44 7.81 -1.36
CA PRO A 105 -19.14 9.08 -1.24
C PRO A 105 -20.57 8.92 -0.69
N ARG A 106 -20.90 9.61 0.41
CA ARG A 106 -22.28 9.97 0.72
C ARG A 106 -22.47 11.43 0.33
N ALA A 107 -23.46 11.71 -0.52
CA ALA A 107 -23.88 13.07 -0.89
C ALA A 107 -22.77 13.97 -1.50
N GLY A 108 -22.05 13.50 -2.51
CA GLY A 108 -21.23 14.36 -3.38
C GLY A 108 -19.84 14.76 -2.86
N ARG A 109 -19.34 14.15 -1.76
CA ARG A 109 -17.93 14.25 -1.37
C ARG A 109 -17.13 13.04 -1.87
N GLU A 110 -16.02 13.30 -2.53
CA GLU A 110 -15.14 12.33 -3.20
C GLU A 110 -14.45 11.37 -2.20
N GLY A 111 -15.16 10.32 -1.77
CA GLY A 111 -14.57 9.18 -1.08
C GLY A 111 -13.66 8.39 -2.03
N LEU A 112 -12.41 8.84 -2.16
CA LEU A 112 -11.42 8.23 -3.05
C LEU A 112 -10.57 7.20 -2.30
N PRO A 113 -10.28 6.03 -2.90
CA PRO A 113 -9.45 4.99 -2.27
C PRO A 113 -8.06 5.44 -1.82
N TRP A 114 -7.51 6.48 -2.46
CA TRP A 114 -6.22 7.06 -2.14
C TRP A 114 -6.31 8.26 -1.17
N ASP A 115 -7.49 8.68 -0.74
CA ASP A 115 -7.65 9.69 0.32
C ASP A 115 -7.83 8.98 1.65
N ARG A 116 -6.86 9.12 2.57
CA ARG A 116 -6.91 8.48 3.90
C ARG A 116 -8.11 8.86 4.74
N ARG A 117 -8.73 10.02 4.48
CA ARG A 117 -9.93 10.48 5.20
C ARG A 117 -11.18 9.68 4.83
N SER A 118 -11.12 8.92 3.73
CA SER A 118 -12.20 8.03 3.29
C SER A 118 -12.18 6.68 4.00
N TRP A 119 -11.20 6.42 4.86
CA TRP A 119 -10.98 5.12 5.48
C TRP A 119 -11.29 5.13 6.98
N GLU A 120 -11.94 4.06 7.43
CA GLU A 120 -12.19 3.75 8.83
C GLU A 120 -11.52 2.42 9.18
N ILE A 121 -10.89 2.38 10.34
CA ILE A 121 -10.29 1.17 10.91
C ILE A 121 -11.31 0.60 11.89
N GLN A 122 -11.60 -0.70 11.80
CA GLN A 122 -12.58 -1.34 12.67
C GLN A 122 -12.01 -1.54 14.09
N PRO A 123 -12.85 -1.51 15.15
CA PRO A 123 -12.37 -1.65 16.53
C PRO A 123 -11.71 -2.99 16.86
N TRP A 124 -11.98 -4.04 16.08
CA TRP A 124 -11.41 -5.37 16.28
C TRP A 124 -10.08 -5.57 15.56
N PHE A 125 -9.72 -4.62 14.68
CA PHE A 125 -8.46 -4.63 13.96
C PHE A 125 -7.28 -4.22 14.87
#